data_AF-A0A418PZV7-F1
#
_entry.id   AF-A0A418PZV7-F1
#
_cell.length_a   1.000
_cell.length_b   1.000
_cell.length_c   1.000
_cell.angle_alpha   90.00
_cell.angle_beta   90.00
_cell.angle_gamma   90.00
#
_symmetry.space_group_name_H-M   'P 1'
#
loop_
_entity.id
_entity.type
_entity.pdbx_description
1 polymer ?
#
loop_
_entity_poly.entity_id
_entity_poly.type
_entity_poly.pdbx_seq_one_letter_code
_entity_poly.pdbx_strand_id
1 'polypeptide(L)'
;MLMNADPGEEARRMLKLSDLVDRPDIRLGPLLISPSRRVVQGPEGSIHPEPLVMQVFLLLLDSRGKVVMRNELFDRCWGEAAVGDDSLNRAIAGVRKIAADAAPGLFAIETVPRTGYRLTGEILSFEADTGKTHRVSQRVPISRRAMLGAAAVGLGGLGAFAFIRQRQDPRVAALVEKGRQTILYGSPTRAQGTDYFQQATKLAPNNAAVWGWLAVAHRNVAENAGPDEVAAAVQACREAADKALAIDGNEANALAALATLQPFLGDWPGAEARLRSVLARAPTNFLALDQYTILLQAAGYNQESWTANERAIRAEPLSPLPQYKRALKHWIFGRPDQADLTIERALELWPRHPAVWNSRLMLFAYTGRGEAALHFMNDERARPRLFSAEMSDYWHTSIAGLSRRSKSEIEKARRVNLAYAKRSPGFATWAIMTTSMLGELDAAFEIASGYLLRRGPSVGSLLKDSREMPINDHRWRRTMNLFTPATAAMRADPRFLELCDGIGLSDYWARRGKKPDYQLQPA
;
A
#
# COMPACT_ATOMS: atom_id res chain seq x y z
N MET A 1 -17.17 24.57 -51.35
CA MET A 1 -18.23 23.61 -50.98
C MET A 1 -17.83 23.02 -49.64
N LEU A 2 -18.16 23.71 -48.55
CA LEU A 2 -17.81 23.30 -47.19
C LEU A 2 -18.76 22.15 -46.82
N MET A 3 -18.22 20.92 -46.78
CA MET A 3 -18.93 19.74 -46.34
C MET A 3 -19.32 19.93 -44.88
N ASN A 4 -20.62 19.90 -44.61
CA ASN A 4 -21.17 19.77 -43.26
C ASN A 4 -20.62 18.47 -42.66
N ALA A 5 -19.82 18.60 -41.59
CA ALA A 5 -19.45 17.47 -40.75
C ALA A 5 -20.73 16.84 -40.16
N ASP A 6 -20.76 15.51 -40.12
CA ASP A 6 -21.84 14.74 -39.50
C ASP A 6 -21.89 15.09 -37.99
N PRO A 7 -23.04 15.53 -37.43
CA PRO A 7 -23.15 15.83 -36.00
C PRO A 7 -22.78 14.65 -35.09
N GLY A 8 -22.81 13.41 -35.60
CA GLY A 8 -22.31 12.23 -34.90
C GLY A 8 -20.77 12.14 -34.79
N GLU A 9 -20.04 12.77 -35.70
CA GLU A 9 -18.57 12.76 -35.75
C GLU A 9 -17.97 13.81 -34.79
N GLU A 10 -18.63 14.96 -34.66
CA GLU A 10 -18.24 16.03 -33.72
C GLU A 10 -18.49 15.62 -32.25
N ALA A 11 -19.55 14.83 -31.99
CA ALA A 11 -19.85 14.28 -30.67
C ALA A 11 -18.85 13.20 -30.18
N ARG A 12 -18.14 12.55 -31.11
CA ARG A 12 -17.15 11.49 -30.83
C ARG A 12 -15.70 11.97 -30.84
N ARG A 13 -15.47 13.28 -31.03
CA ARG A 13 -14.13 13.85 -31.08
C ARG A 13 -13.47 13.87 -29.70
N MET A 14 -12.23 13.39 -29.64
CA MET A 14 -11.36 13.47 -28.46
C MET A 14 -11.13 14.93 -28.05
N LEU A 15 -11.29 15.24 -26.77
CA LEU A 15 -10.97 16.53 -26.18
C LEU A 15 -9.44 16.66 -26.08
N LYS A 16 -8.85 17.43 -26.98
CA LYS A 16 -7.42 17.78 -26.97
C LYS A 16 -7.15 18.92 -26.01
N LEU A 17 -5.88 19.11 -25.65
CA LEU A 17 -5.43 20.27 -24.87
C LEU A 17 -5.73 21.60 -25.58
N SER A 18 -5.67 21.62 -26.93
CA SER A 18 -6.08 22.78 -27.74
C SER A 18 -7.53 23.16 -27.52
N ASP A 19 -8.40 22.18 -27.31
CA ASP A 19 -9.84 22.41 -27.14
C ASP A 19 -10.16 23.07 -25.79
N LEU A 20 -9.24 23.03 -24.81
CA LEU A 20 -9.36 23.82 -23.58
C LEU A 20 -9.02 25.30 -23.82
N VAL A 21 -8.09 25.60 -24.72
CA VAL A 21 -7.63 26.97 -25.00
C VAL A 21 -8.71 27.77 -25.72
N ASP A 22 -9.41 27.13 -26.66
CA ASP A 22 -10.42 27.78 -27.49
C ASP A 22 -11.81 27.83 -26.83
N ARG A 23 -11.97 27.19 -25.66
CA ARG A 23 -13.25 27.10 -24.97
C ARG A 23 -13.47 28.32 -24.08
N PRO A 24 -14.60 29.06 -24.23
CA PRO A 24 -14.87 30.25 -23.44
C PRO A 24 -15.06 29.93 -21.97
N ASP A 25 -14.85 30.93 -21.12
CA ASP A 25 -15.16 30.82 -19.70
C ASP A 25 -16.66 30.61 -19.50
N ILE A 26 -17.02 29.62 -18.67
CA ILE A 26 -18.40 29.20 -18.40
C ILE A 26 -18.78 29.70 -17.00
N ARG A 27 -19.92 30.38 -16.88
CA ARG A 27 -20.45 30.84 -15.58
C ARG A 27 -21.76 30.14 -15.25
N LEU A 28 -21.76 29.38 -14.15
CA LEU A 28 -22.92 28.61 -13.67
C LEU A 28 -23.19 28.97 -12.21
N GLY A 29 -24.18 29.84 -12.02
CA GLY A 29 -24.46 30.43 -10.71
C GLY A 29 -23.20 31.10 -10.13
N PRO A 30 -22.74 30.70 -8.92
CA PRO A 30 -21.55 31.29 -8.31
C PRO A 30 -20.21 30.74 -8.85
N LEU A 31 -20.25 29.75 -9.75
CA LEU A 31 -19.05 29.09 -10.29
C LEU A 31 -18.60 29.74 -11.60
N LEU A 32 -17.32 30.09 -11.69
CA LEU A 32 -16.63 30.46 -12.92
C LEU A 32 -15.64 29.35 -13.28
N ILE A 33 -15.83 28.74 -14.44
CA ILE A 33 -14.95 27.73 -15.01
C ILE A 33 -14.21 28.39 -16.16
N SER A 34 -12.88 28.45 -16.09
CA SER A 34 -12.01 28.93 -17.17
C SER A 34 -11.19 27.76 -17.72
N PRO A 35 -11.66 27.11 -18.80
CA PRO A 35 -10.95 25.99 -19.42
C PRO A 35 -9.54 26.38 -19.88
N SER A 36 -9.40 27.54 -20.53
CA SER A 36 -8.14 28.03 -21.11
C SER A 36 -7.08 28.29 -20.05
N ARG A 37 -7.48 28.83 -18.90
CA ARG A 37 -6.58 29.10 -17.75
C ARG A 37 -6.44 27.90 -16.81
N ARG A 38 -7.25 26.84 -17.03
CA ARG A 38 -7.45 25.72 -16.10
C ARG A 38 -7.69 26.22 -14.68
N VAL A 39 -8.75 27.01 -14.52
CA VAL A 39 -9.18 27.54 -13.23
C VAL A 39 -10.65 27.22 -13.04
N VAL A 40 -11.02 26.71 -11.86
CA VAL A 40 -12.41 26.68 -11.40
C VAL A 40 -12.50 27.49 -10.12
N GLN A 41 -13.25 28.57 -10.16
CA GLN A 41 -13.42 29.51 -9.07
C GLN A 41 -14.87 29.52 -8.62
N GLY A 42 -15.12 29.22 -7.36
CA GLY A 42 -16.45 29.33 -6.74
C GLY A 42 -16.40 30.11 -5.43
N PRO A 43 -17.48 30.06 -4.62
CA PRO A 43 -17.61 30.87 -3.40
C PRO A 43 -16.49 30.64 -2.38
N GLU A 44 -15.98 29.40 -2.30
CA GLU A 44 -15.08 28.95 -1.23
C GLU A 44 -13.59 28.96 -1.66
N GLY A 45 -13.32 29.17 -2.95
CA GLY A 45 -11.95 29.20 -3.43
C GLY A 45 -11.79 28.97 -4.92
N SER A 46 -10.52 28.87 -5.33
CA SER A 46 -10.11 28.65 -6.72
C SER A 46 -9.19 27.43 -6.79
N ILE A 47 -9.48 26.50 -7.70
CA ILE A 47 -8.65 25.33 -7.97
C ILE A 47 -8.06 25.42 -9.38
N HIS A 48 -6.80 24.99 -9.51
CA HIS A 48 -6.16 24.72 -10.79
C HIS A 48 -6.14 23.20 -11.08
N PRO A 49 -7.17 22.64 -11.73
CA PRO A 49 -7.17 21.21 -12.04
C PRO A 49 -6.10 20.86 -13.08
N GLU A 50 -5.59 19.63 -12.98
CA GLU A 50 -4.80 19.03 -14.06
C GLU A 50 -5.62 19.03 -15.37
N PRO A 51 -4.97 19.10 -16.55
CA PRO A 51 -5.69 19.23 -17.81
C PRO A 51 -6.72 18.12 -18.03
N LEU A 52 -6.37 16.89 -17.68
CA LEU A 52 -7.23 15.72 -17.80
C LEU A 52 -8.43 15.77 -16.84
N VAL A 53 -8.24 16.30 -15.63
CA VAL A 53 -9.34 16.54 -14.67
C VAL A 53 -10.29 17.59 -15.22
N MET A 54 -9.77 18.66 -15.82
CA MET A 54 -10.61 19.69 -16.47
C MET A 54 -11.40 19.11 -17.65
N GLN A 55 -10.77 18.28 -18.49
CA GLN A 55 -11.44 17.63 -19.62
C GLN A 55 -12.57 16.71 -19.16
N VAL A 56 -12.33 15.85 -18.16
CA VAL A 56 -13.36 14.98 -17.59
C VAL A 56 -14.48 15.79 -16.95
N PHE A 57 -14.15 16.88 -16.24
CA PHE A 57 -15.17 17.75 -15.64
C PHE A 57 -16.07 18.38 -16.70
N LEU A 58 -15.50 18.96 -17.76
CA LEU A 58 -16.26 19.56 -18.85
C LEU A 58 -17.10 18.53 -19.59
N LEU A 59 -16.59 17.31 -19.80
CA LEU A 59 -17.35 16.23 -20.44
C LEU A 59 -18.57 15.80 -19.62
N LEU A 60 -18.42 15.67 -18.30
CA LEU A 60 -19.53 15.36 -17.40
C LEU A 60 -20.54 16.52 -17.30
N LEU A 61 -20.05 17.76 -17.37
CA LEU A 61 -20.87 18.96 -17.39
C LEU A 61 -21.71 19.04 -18.68
N ASP A 62 -21.07 18.87 -19.83
CA ASP A 62 -21.70 18.87 -21.16
C ASP A 62 -22.77 17.78 -21.32
N SER A 63 -22.64 16.71 -20.54
CA SER A 63 -23.59 15.60 -20.53
C SER A 63 -24.88 15.90 -19.76
N ARG A 64 -24.99 17.08 -19.11
CA ARG A 64 -26.21 17.61 -18.47
C ARG A 64 -26.90 16.61 -17.53
N GLY A 65 -26.09 15.94 -16.71
CA GLY A 65 -26.55 14.94 -15.75
C GLY A 65 -26.91 13.57 -16.33
N LYS A 66 -26.74 13.35 -17.65
CA LYS A 66 -26.75 12.00 -18.23
C LYS A 66 -25.53 11.21 -17.77
N VAL A 67 -25.67 9.89 -17.75
CA VAL A 67 -24.57 8.98 -17.42
C VAL A 67 -23.61 8.91 -18.61
N VAL A 68 -22.35 9.23 -18.37
CA VAL A 68 -21.26 9.05 -19.33
C VAL A 68 -20.57 7.72 -19.05
N MET A 69 -20.52 6.86 -20.06
CA MET A 69 -19.95 5.52 -19.93
C MET A 69 -18.44 5.59 -19.67
N ARG A 70 -17.90 4.60 -18.94
CA ARG A 70 -16.45 4.54 -18.68
C ARG A 70 -15.62 4.57 -19.97
N ASN A 71 -16.01 3.77 -20.96
CA ASN A 71 -15.31 3.70 -22.25
C ASN A 71 -15.39 5.04 -23.01
N GLU A 72 -16.53 5.74 -22.94
CA GLU A 72 -16.66 7.06 -23.56
C GLU A 72 -15.74 8.10 -22.88
N LEU A 73 -15.59 8.04 -21.55
CA LEU A 73 -14.64 8.90 -20.84
C LEU A 73 -13.19 8.58 -21.24
N PHE A 74 -12.85 7.30 -21.40
CA PHE A 74 -11.53 6.89 -21.91
C PHE A 74 -11.28 7.39 -23.32
N ASP A 75 -12.18 7.11 -24.26
CA ASP A 75 -12.03 7.47 -25.67
C ASP A 75 -11.89 8.99 -25.84
N ARG A 76 -12.68 9.76 -25.09
CA ARG A 76 -12.74 11.22 -25.25
C ARG A 76 -11.66 11.99 -24.51
N CYS A 77 -11.07 11.45 -23.44
CA CYS A 77 -10.08 12.17 -22.64
C CYS A 77 -8.67 11.55 -22.68
N TRP A 78 -8.52 10.28 -23.05
CA TRP A 78 -7.24 9.57 -23.14
C TRP A 78 -6.86 9.11 -24.55
N GLY A 79 -7.82 9.05 -25.49
CA GLY A 79 -7.56 8.60 -26.85
C GLY A 79 -7.06 7.15 -26.91
N GLU A 80 -6.04 6.88 -27.73
CA GLU A 80 -5.44 5.54 -27.90
C GLU A 80 -4.48 5.13 -26.77
N ALA A 81 -4.31 5.95 -25.73
CA ALA A 81 -3.42 5.61 -24.61
C ALA A 81 -4.00 4.42 -23.82
N ALA A 82 -3.23 3.33 -23.72
CA ALA A 82 -3.58 2.18 -22.89
C ALA A 82 -3.52 2.54 -21.40
N VAL A 83 -4.63 3.07 -20.87
CA VAL A 83 -4.77 3.48 -19.46
C VAL A 83 -5.81 2.63 -18.75
N GLY A 84 -5.51 2.26 -17.50
CA GLY A 84 -6.41 1.48 -16.67
C GLY A 84 -7.45 2.34 -15.94
N ASP A 85 -8.40 1.65 -15.30
CA ASP A 85 -9.48 2.22 -14.48
C ASP A 85 -9.01 3.21 -13.40
N ASP A 86 -7.77 3.09 -12.92
CA ASP A 86 -7.19 4.01 -11.94
C ASP A 86 -6.94 5.41 -12.48
N SER A 87 -6.66 5.53 -13.77
CA SER A 87 -6.50 6.83 -14.43
C SER A 87 -7.83 7.59 -14.41
N LEU A 88 -8.91 6.90 -14.78
CA LEU A 88 -10.27 7.44 -14.73
C LEU A 88 -10.69 7.76 -13.30
N ASN A 89 -10.42 6.85 -12.35
CA ASN A 89 -10.77 7.05 -10.94
C ASN A 89 -10.02 8.26 -10.34
N ARG A 90 -8.75 8.48 -10.69
CA ARG A 90 -7.99 9.68 -10.29
C ARG A 90 -8.56 10.96 -10.89
N ALA A 91 -8.93 10.94 -12.16
CA ALA A 91 -9.57 12.08 -12.80
C ALA A 91 -10.90 12.44 -12.10
N ILE A 92 -11.75 11.43 -11.82
CA ILE A 92 -13.00 11.59 -11.08
C ILE A 92 -12.77 12.09 -9.65
N ALA A 93 -11.74 11.61 -8.95
CA ALA A 93 -11.35 12.11 -7.64
C ALA A 93 -10.94 13.60 -7.71
N GLY A 94 -10.23 13.99 -8.76
CA GLY A 94 -9.92 15.39 -9.06
C GLY A 94 -11.18 16.23 -9.24
N VAL A 95 -12.17 15.76 -10.01
CA VAL A 95 -13.45 16.47 -10.17
C VAL A 95 -14.23 16.57 -8.86
N ARG A 96 -14.23 15.52 -8.04
CA ARG A 96 -14.83 15.56 -6.69
C ARG A 96 -14.14 16.57 -5.78
N LYS A 97 -12.82 16.76 -5.93
CA LYS A 97 -12.10 17.81 -5.21
C LYS A 97 -12.52 19.22 -5.67
N ILE A 98 -12.81 19.42 -6.96
CA ILE A 98 -13.41 20.67 -7.45
C ILE A 98 -14.73 20.96 -6.74
N ALA A 99 -15.61 19.96 -6.66
CA ALA A 99 -16.86 20.08 -5.91
C ALA A 99 -16.63 20.38 -4.42
N ALA A 100 -15.62 19.77 -3.79
CA ALA A 100 -15.36 19.90 -2.36
C ALA A 100 -14.65 21.20 -1.95
N ASP A 101 -13.78 21.78 -2.77
CA ASP A 101 -12.99 22.95 -2.35
C ASP A 101 -13.42 24.24 -3.06
N ALA A 102 -13.90 24.18 -4.31
CA ALA A 102 -14.32 25.37 -5.05
C ALA A 102 -15.84 25.61 -4.94
N ALA A 103 -16.64 24.56 -4.85
CA ALA A 103 -18.11 24.66 -4.91
C ALA A 103 -18.87 23.68 -3.99
N PRO A 104 -18.61 23.68 -2.66
CA PRO A 104 -19.26 22.73 -1.75
C PRO A 104 -20.78 22.79 -1.84
N GLY A 105 -21.40 21.62 -2.01
CA GLY A 105 -22.86 21.49 -2.09
C GLY A 105 -23.49 21.91 -3.42
N LEU A 106 -22.75 22.57 -4.33
CA LEU A 106 -23.28 23.02 -5.62
C LEU A 106 -23.46 21.86 -6.63
N PHE A 107 -22.54 20.89 -6.61
CA PHE A 107 -22.63 19.69 -7.43
C PHE A 107 -21.89 18.50 -6.82
N ALA A 108 -22.18 17.31 -7.32
CA ALA A 108 -21.53 16.07 -6.93
C ALA A 108 -21.36 15.12 -8.13
N ILE A 109 -20.37 14.23 -8.05
CA ILE A 109 -20.16 13.16 -9.04
C ILE A 109 -20.66 11.84 -8.48
N GLU A 110 -21.77 11.36 -9.04
CA GLU A 110 -22.35 10.06 -8.74
C GLU A 110 -21.68 8.98 -9.58
N THR A 111 -21.30 7.88 -8.92
CA THR A 111 -20.82 6.67 -9.59
C THR A 111 -22.00 5.75 -9.86
N VAL A 112 -22.28 5.45 -11.13
CA VAL A 112 -23.27 4.46 -11.53
C VAL A 112 -22.55 3.12 -11.69
N PRO A 113 -22.76 2.15 -10.77
CA PRO A 113 -21.95 0.94 -10.71
C PRO A 113 -21.94 0.17 -12.03
N ARG A 114 -20.75 -0.23 -12.48
CA ARG A 114 -20.50 -0.97 -13.74
C ARG A 114 -20.88 -0.22 -15.03
N THR A 115 -21.28 1.04 -14.95
CA THR A 115 -21.74 1.82 -16.11
C THR A 115 -20.85 3.03 -16.35
N GLY A 116 -20.71 3.91 -15.37
CA GLY A 116 -20.04 5.19 -15.59
C GLY A 116 -20.26 6.20 -14.49
N TYR A 117 -20.23 7.47 -14.87
CA TYR A 117 -20.33 8.60 -13.93
C TYR A 117 -21.34 9.61 -14.46
N ARG A 118 -22.01 10.31 -13.54
CA ARG A 118 -22.82 11.49 -13.90
C ARG A 118 -22.59 12.62 -12.91
N LEU A 119 -22.69 13.84 -13.42
CA LEU A 119 -22.73 15.04 -12.59
C LEU A 119 -24.17 15.24 -12.08
N THR A 120 -24.31 15.65 -10.83
CA THR A 120 -25.60 15.89 -10.16
C THR A 120 -25.53 17.16 -9.32
N GLY A 121 -26.67 17.72 -8.93
CA GLY A 121 -26.76 18.89 -8.05
C GLY A 121 -27.27 20.15 -8.73
N GLU A 122 -27.30 21.25 -7.96
CA GLU A 122 -27.89 22.52 -8.38
C GLU A 122 -27.19 23.16 -9.58
N ILE A 123 -25.92 22.83 -9.84
CA ILE A 123 -25.18 23.31 -11.02
C ILE A 123 -25.94 23.10 -12.34
N LEU A 124 -26.70 22.01 -12.45
CA LEU A 124 -27.47 21.66 -13.65
C LEU A 124 -28.71 22.54 -13.84
N SER A 125 -29.20 23.19 -12.78
CA SER A 125 -30.32 24.13 -12.86
C SER A 125 -29.90 25.50 -13.40
N PHE A 126 -28.65 25.90 -13.15
CA PHE A 126 -28.10 27.15 -13.68
C PHE A 126 -27.80 27.08 -15.18
N GLU A 127 -27.59 25.88 -15.74
CA GLU A 127 -27.41 25.69 -17.18
C GLU A 127 -28.68 25.99 -17.98
N ALA A 128 -29.86 25.67 -17.44
CA ALA A 128 -31.14 25.96 -18.08
C ALA A 128 -31.42 27.48 -18.22
N ASP A 129 -30.78 28.31 -17.40
CA ASP A 129 -31.04 29.75 -17.31
C ASP A 129 -30.00 30.61 -18.07
N THR A 130 -28.93 29.99 -18.61
CA THR A 130 -27.88 30.68 -19.39
C THR A 130 -28.35 31.25 -20.74
N GLY A 131 -29.62 31.06 -21.11
CA GLY A 131 -30.24 31.67 -22.29
C GLY A 131 -30.67 33.13 -22.12
N LYS A 132 -30.59 33.73 -20.92
CA LYS A 132 -30.99 35.14 -20.72
C LYS A 132 -29.94 35.93 -19.95
N THR A 133 -29.18 36.71 -20.70
CA THR A 133 -28.31 37.79 -20.22
C THR A 133 -29.12 38.80 -19.41
N HIS A 134 -29.06 38.71 -18.07
CA HIS A 134 -29.54 39.77 -17.19
C HIS A 134 -28.41 40.36 -16.35
N ARG A 135 -28.18 41.67 -16.58
CA ARG A 135 -27.35 42.58 -15.80
C ARG A 135 -27.73 42.51 -14.31
N VAL A 136 -26.74 42.26 -13.46
CA VAL A 136 -26.90 42.28 -12.00
C VAL A 136 -27.03 43.73 -11.51
N SER A 137 -28.14 44.00 -10.83
CA SER A 137 -28.33 45.10 -9.90
C SER A 137 -29.36 44.67 -8.86
N GLN A 138 -28.93 44.45 -7.62
CA GLN A 138 -29.43 45.11 -6.39
C GLN A 138 -29.08 44.32 -5.11
N ARG A 139 -28.69 45.07 -4.08
CA ARG A 139 -28.41 44.64 -2.71
C ARG A 139 -29.71 44.41 -1.92
N VAL A 140 -29.70 43.48 -0.96
CA VAL A 140 -30.69 43.39 0.12
C VAL A 140 -30.01 43.71 1.47
N PRO A 141 -30.60 44.49 2.38
CA PRO A 141 -29.96 44.95 3.61
C PRO A 141 -30.16 43.97 4.78
N ILE A 142 -29.12 43.76 5.59
CA ILE A 142 -29.17 42.99 6.85
C ILE A 142 -29.42 43.96 8.02
N SER A 143 -30.39 43.65 8.89
CA SER A 143 -30.82 44.51 10.00
C SER A 143 -29.84 44.50 11.19
N ARG A 144 -29.68 45.67 11.83
CA ARG A 144 -28.73 45.97 12.93
C ARG A 144 -28.90 45.14 14.22
N ARG A 145 -29.96 44.33 14.37
CA ARG A 145 -30.19 43.53 15.59
C ARG A 145 -29.47 42.18 15.60
N ALA A 146 -28.97 41.70 14.45
CA ALA A 146 -28.19 40.46 14.38
C ALA A 146 -26.70 40.63 14.78
N MET A 147 -26.20 41.87 14.92
CA MET A 147 -24.78 42.14 15.15
C MET A 147 -24.30 42.04 16.61
N LEU A 148 -25.20 41.98 17.61
CA LEU A 148 -24.78 42.04 19.02
C LEU A 148 -24.72 40.68 19.74
N GLY A 149 -25.23 39.59 19.14
CA GLY A 149 -25.15 38.24 19.71
C GLY A 149 -23.90 37.43 19.31
N ALA A 150 -23.21 37.83 18.23
CA ALA A 150 -22.09 37.07 17.67
C ALA A 150 -20.72 37.41 18.28
N ALA A 151 -20.61 38.49 19.06
CA ALA A 151 -19.32 39.00 19.53
C ALA A 151 -18.69 38.18 20.69
N ALA A 152 -19.47 37.43 21.46
CA ALA A 152 -18.96 36.70 22.64
C ALA A 152 -18.53 35.25 22.34
N VAL A 153 -19.10 34.59 21.33
CA VAL A 153 -18.69 33.23 20.89
C VAL A 153 -17.55 33.31 19.85
N GLY A 154 -17.47 34.42 19.12
CA GLY A 154 -16.49 34.64 18.06
C GLY A 154 -15.04 34.64 18.54
N LEU A 155 -14.71 35.23 19.70
CA LEU A 155 -13.30 35.38 20.09
C LEU A 155 -12.65 34.09 20.61
N GLY A 156 -13.38 33.26 21.37
CA GLY A 156 -12.88 31.94 21.81
C GLY A 156 -12.88 30.90 20.68
N GLY A 157 -13.92 30.93 19.83
CA GLY A 157 -14.05 30.04 18.67
C GLY A 157 -13.08 30.37 17.54
N LEU A 158 -12.83 31.65 17.24
CA LEU A 158 -11.80 32.05 16.27
C LEU A 158 -10.39 31.80 16.81
N GLY A 159 -10.16 31.90 18.12
CA GLY A 159 -8.88 31.51 18.73
C GLY A 159 -8.60 30.02 18.57
N ALA A 160 -9.56 29.15 18.89
CA ALA A 160 -9.44 27.70 18.74
C ALA A 160 -9.43 27.26 17.26
N PHE A 161 -10.25 27.88 16.40
CA PHE A 161 -10.30 27.61 14.97
C PHE A 161 -9.05 28.13 14.25
N ALA A 162 -8.53 29.30 14.62
CA ALA A 162 -7.25 29.80 14.12
C ALA A 162 -6.07 29.00 14.67
N PHE A 163 -6.12 28.49 15.91
CA PHE A 163 -5.10 27.62 16.51
C PHE A 163 -5.07 26.21 15.88
N ILE A 164 -6.24 25.64 15.56
CA ILE A 164 -6.37 24.37 14.83
C ILE A 164 -6.00 24.56 13.35
N ARG A 165 -6.34 25.71 12.74
CA ARG A 165 -6.00 26.07 11.36
C ARG A 165 -4.56 26.59 11.22
N GLN A 166 -3.86 26.95 12.31
CA GLN A 166 -2.49 27.48 12.30
C GLN A 166 -1.39 26.45 12.05
N ARG A 167 -1.64 25.14 11.92
CA ARG A 167 -0.56 24.15 12.12
C ARG A 167 -0.39 22.99 11.14
N GLN A 168 -0.80 23.11 9.87
CA GLN A 168 -0.16 22.28 8.83
C GLN A 168 0.38 23.16 7.73
N ASP A 169 1.65 23.57 7.89
CA ASP A 169 2.47 24.06 6.80
C ASP A 169 2.35 23.07 5.62
N PRO A 170 1.87 23.48 4.44
CA PRO A 170 1.73 22.59 3.28
C PRO A 170 3.01 21.83 2.94
N ARG A 171 4.18 22.41 3.27
CA ARG A 171 5.49 21.75 3.11
C ARG A 171 5.65 20.57 4.04
N VAL A 172 5.19 20.66 5.29
CA VAL A 172 5.20 19.56 6.27
C VAL A 172 4.30 18.43 5.77
N ALA A 173 3.07 18.74 5.34
CA ALA A 173 2.15 17.75 4.77
C ALA A 173 2.76 17.04 3.55
N ALA A 174 3.37 17.80 2.62
CA ALA A 174 4.03 17.25 1.44
C ALA A 174 5.25 16.36 1.79
N LEU A 175 6.04 16.75 2.79
CA LEU A 175 7.17 15.94 3.27
C LEU A 175 6.70 14.65 3.93
N VAL A 176 5.68 14.72 4.80
CA VAL A 176 5.09 13.55 5.45
C VAL A 176 4.54 12.58 4.39
N GLU A 177 3.83 13.09 3.39
CA GLU A 177 3.29 12.26 2.32
C GLU A 177 4.38 11.59 1.49
N LYS A 178 5.45 12.32 1.11
CA LYS A 178 6.61 11.73 0.42
C LYS A 178 7.29 10.64 1.27
N GLY A 179 7.43 10.88 2.57
CA GLY A 179 7.97 9.89 3.52
C GLY A 179 7.09 8.65 3.62
N ARG A 180 5.77 8.82 3.76
CA ARG A 180 4.80 7.72 3.79
C ARG A 180 4.81 6.92 2.50
N GLN A 181 4.87 7.61 1.36
CA GLN A 181 4.96 6.94 0.07
C GLN A 181 6.21 6.08 -0.05
N THR A 182 7.34 6.59 0.43
CA THR A 182 8.60 5.83 0.47
C THR A 182 8.48 4.57 1.33
N ILE A 183 7.84 4.65 2.49
CA ILE A 183 7.64 3.50 3.39
C ILE A 183 6.65 2.48 2.82
N LEU A 184 5.52 2.94 2.25
CA LEU A 184 4.42 2.07 1.85
C LEU A 184 4.61 1.44 0.46
N TYR A 185 5.18 2.19 -0.48
CA TYR A 185 5.31 1.79 -1.89
C TYR A 185 6.75 1.44 -2.28
N GLY A 186 7.71 1.68 -1.39
CA GLY A 186 9.14 1.52 -1.65
C GLY A 186 9.73 2.67 -2.48
N SER A 187 11.02 2.93 -2.26
CA SER A 187 11.82 3.81 -3.11
C SER A 187 12.66 2.98 -4.09
N PRO A 188 12.97 3.48 -5.30
CA PRO A 188 14.02 2.91 -6.15
C PRO A 188 15.43 2.99 -5.52
N THR A 189 15.59 3.71 -4.41
CA THR A 189 16.79 3.79 -3.58
C THR A 189 16.55 3.14 -2.21
N ARG A 190 17.61 2.75 -1.47
CA ARG A 190 17.51 2.25 -0.08
C ARG A 190 16.96 3.27 0.94
N ALA A 191 16.56 4.46 0.50
CA ALA A 191 16.04 5.51 1.37
C ALA A 191 14.73 5.05 2.03
N GLN A 192 14.66 5.10 3.36
CA GLN A 192 13.51 4.68 4.14
C GLN A 192 12.61 5.84 4.58
N GLY A 193 12.63 6.94 3.82
CA GLY A 193 11.82 8.13 4.07
C GLY A 193 12.27 8.99 5.26
N THR A 194 13.32 8.60 5.98
CA THR A 194 13.86 9.32 7.16
C THR A 194 14.12 10.79 6.86
N ASP A 195 14.74 11.10 5.71
CA ASP A 195 15.15 12.45 5.35
C ASP A 195 13.94 13.39 5.20
N TYR A 196 12.82 12.90 4.66
CA TYR A 196 11.61 13.68 4.53
C TYR A 196 10.99 13.99 5.89
N PHE A 197 10.94 13.01 6.78
CA PHE A 197 10.41 13.22 8.13
C PHE A 197 11.34 14.08 8.98
N GLN A 198 12.66 13.95 8.85
CA GLN A 198 13.62 14.84 9.51
C GLN A 198 13.43 16.29 9.07
N GLN A 199 13.26 16.55 7.78
CA GLN A 199 12.93 17.89 7.28
C GLN A 199 11.59 18.39 7.85
N ALA A 200 10.58 17.51 7.90
CA ALA A 200 9.28 17.85 8.47
C ALA A 200 9.38 18.19 9.97
N THR A 201 10.20 17.48 10.76
CA THR A 201 10.42 17.80 12.18
C THR A 201 11.11 19.15 12.40
N LYS A 202 11.95 19.61 11.45
CA LYS A 202 12.56 20.94 11.53
C LYS A 202 11.53 22.05 11.32
N LEU A 203 10.56 21.82 10.44
CA LEU A 203 9.48 22.77 10.15
C LEU A 203 8.35 22.73 11.20
N ALA A 204 8.10 21.56 11.78
CA ALA A 204 7.06 21.35 12.78
C ALA A 204 7.58 20.57 14.01
N PRO A 205 8.48 21.15 14.81
CA PRO A 205 9.12 20.46 15.94
C PRO A 205 8.13 20.08 17.05
N ASN A 206 6.97 20.73 17.12
CA ASN A 206 5.93 20.47 18.12
C ASN A 206 4.74 19.67 17.54
N ASN A 207 4.96 18.90 16.46
CA ASN A 207 3.93 18.06 15.85
C ASN A 207 4.22 16.58 16.14
N ALA A 208 3.43 15.98 17.05
CA ALA A 208 3.61 14.60 17.49
C ALA A 208 3.57 13.60 16.32
N ALA A 209 2.63 13.77 15.38
CA ALA A 209 2.46 12.84 14.26
C ALA A 209 3.68 12.80 13.33
N VAL A 210 4.38 13.92 13.14
CA VAL A 210 5.60 13.97 12.33
C VAL A 210 6.73 13.20 13.00
N TRP A 211 6.89 13.36 14.33
CA TRP A 211 7.84 12.57 15.12
C TRP A 211 7.47 11.08 15.14
N GLY A 212 6.17 10.76 15.23
CA GLY A 212 5.67 9.39 15.14
C GLY A 212 6.03 8.71 13.84
N TRP A 213 5.85 9.39 12.70
CA TRP A 213 6.28 8.86 11.40
C TRP A 213 7.81 8.74 11.27
N LEU A 214 8.57 9.67 11.86
CA LEU A 214 10.03 9.54 11.92
C LEU A 214 10.46 8.31 12.74
N ALA A 215 9.77 8.02 13.84
CA ALA A 215 10.00 6.80 14.62
C ALA A 215 9.73 5.54 13.79
N VAL A 216 8.62 5.50 13.04
CA VAL A 216 8.31 4.40 12.11
C VAL A 216 9.41 4.23 11.05
N ALA A 217 9.90 5.34 10.48
CA ALA A 217 10.98 5.30 9.50
C ALA A 217 12.27 4.71 10.10
N HIS A 218 12.69 5.17 11.29
CA HIS A 218 13.87 4.61 11.96
C HIS A 218 13.69 3.16 12.41
N ARG A 219 12.49 2.75 12.81
CA ARG A 219 12.18 1.35 13.10
C ARG A 219 12.39 0.48 11.88
N ASN A 220 11.95 0.92 10.71
CA ASN A 220 12.19 0.18 9.46
C ASN A 220 13.69 0.13 9.12
N VAL A 221 14.44 1.19 9.46
CA VAL A 221 15.90 1.20 9.27
C VAL A 221 16.51 0.13 10.14
N ALA A 222 16.13 0.07 11.41
CA ALA A 222 16.58 -0.97 12.34
C ALA A 222 16.22 -2.38 11.85
N GLU A 223 15.05 -2.59 11.22
CA GLU A 223 14.66 -3.88 10.60
C GLU A 223 15.44 -4.20 9.31
N ASN A 224 16.24 -3.31 8.74
CA ASN A 224 17.03 -3.63 7.54
C ASN A 224 18.52 -3.27 7.70
N ALA A 225 18.94 -2.93 8.91
CA ALA A 225 20.28 -2.47 9.22
C ALA A 225 21.24 -3.65 9.41
N GLY A 226 22.51 -3.44 9.03
CA GLY A 226 23.59 -4.33 9.41
C GLY A 226 23.90 -4.25 10.92
N PRO A 227 24.71 -5.18 11.47
CA PRO A 227 25.02 -5.20 12.90
C PRO A 227 25.65 -3.91 13.43
N ASP A 228 26.40 -3.19 12.61
CA ASP A 228 27.06 -1.94 13.01
C ASP A 228 26.12 -0.73 13.01
N GLU A 229 25.02 -0.81 12.25
CA GLU A 229 24.06 0.30 12.06
C GLU A 229 22.80 0.13 12.92
N VAL A 230 22.47 -1.10 13.31
CA VAL A 230 21.20 -1.41 14.00
C VAL A 230 21.07 -0.71 15.35
N ALA A 231 22.16 -0.60 16.12
CA ALA A 231 22.13 0.06 17.42
C ALA A 231 21.78 1.56 17.29
N ALA A 232 22.38 2.24 16.32
CA ALA A 232 22.09 3.65 16.03
C ALA A 232 20.65 3.83 15.53
N ALA A 233 20.15 2.95 14.67
CA ALA A 233 18.78 3.02 14.17
C ALA A 233 17.74 2.77 15.28
N VAL A 234 17.99 1.81 16.18
CA VAL A 234 17.16 1.54 17.36
C VAL A 234 17.12 2.77 18.28
N GLN A 235 18.26 3.39 18.52
CA GLN A 235 18.34 4.59 19.36
C GLN A 235 17.58 5.76 18.72
N ALA A 236 17.76 6.01 17.43
CA ALA A 236 17.05 7.06 16.69
C ALA A 236 15.53 6.84 16.68
N CYS A 237 15.08 5.58 16.57
CA CYS A 237 13.66 5.23 16.69
C CYS A 237 13.10 5.61 18.07
N ARG A 238 13.83 5.30 19.15
CA ARG A 238 13.40 5.61 20.52
C ARG A 238 13.32 7.10 20.75
N GLU A 239 14.35 7.85 20.36
CA GLU A 239 14.38 9.30 20.52
C GLU A 239 13.24 10.01 19.77
N ALA A 240 12.93 9.56 18.55
CA ALA A 240 11.81 10.10 17.78
C ALA A 240 10.46 9.74 18.44
N ALA A 241 10.30 8.51 18.92
CA ALA A 241 9.08 8.08 19.61
C ALA A 241 8.88 8.82 20.94
N ASP A 242 9.93 8.97 21.75
CA ASP A 242 9.88 9.67 23.03
C ASP A 242 9.51 11.15 22.83
N LYS A 243 10.04 11.79 21.78
CA LYS A 243 9.62 13.16 21.40
C LYS A 243 8.15 13.23 20.98
N ALA A 244 7.67 12.28 20.19
CA ALA A 244 6.25 12.22 19.82
C ALA A 244 5.36 12.07 21.06
N LEU A 245 5.72 11.16 21.96
CA LEU A 245 4.97 10.84 23.18
C LEU A 245 5.02 11.96 24.23
N ALA A 246 6.10 12.74 24.26
CA ALA A 246 6.19 13.94 25.08
C ALA A 246 5.23 15.05 24.61
N ILE A 247 4.90 15.10 23.31
CA ILE A 247 3.94 16.05 22.73
C ILE A 247 2.51 15.51 22.84
N ASP A 248 2.30 14.23 22.52
CA ASP A 248 1.04 13.49 22.64
C ASP A 248 1.30 12.08 23.15
N GLY A 249 0.97 11.83 24.42
CA GLY A 249 1.21 10.54 25.08
C GLY A 249 0.44 9.35 24.46
N ASN A 250 -0.48 9.60 23.54
CA ASN A 250 -1.23 8.57 22.81
C ASN A 250 -0.88 8.51 21.31
N GLU A 251 0.21 9.14 20.87
CA GLU A 251 0.58 9.14 19.44
C GLU A 251 0.80 7.70 18.93
N ALA A 252 -0.07 7.29 18.00
CA ALA A 252 -0.23 5.89 17.63
C ALA A 252 0.99 5.31 16.90
N ASN A 253 1.67 6.10 16.08
CA ASN A 253 2.81 5.64 15.30
C ASN A 253 4.06 5.44 16.16
N ALA A 254 4.28 6.29 17.16
CA ALA A 254 5.34 6.17 18.15
C ALA A 254 5.12 4.92 19.01
N LEU A 255 3.91 4.72 19.52
CA LEU A 255 3.54 3.49 20.24
C LEU A 255 3.75 2.24 19.37
N ALA A 256 3.31 2.27 18.11
CA ALA A 256 3.49 1.16 17.17
C ALA A 256 4.98 0.91 16.84
N ALA A 257 5.78 1.95 16.63
CA ALA A 257 7.20 1.86 16.35
C ALA A 257 7.94 1.20 17.53
N LEU A 258 7.70 1.65 18.77
CA LEU A 258 8.28 1.06 19.97
C LEU A 258 7.83 -0.39 20.18
N ALA A 259 6.54 -0.66 20.02
CA ALA A 259 5.96 -2.00 20.16
C ALA A 259 6.57 -3.01 19.17
N THR A 260 6.98 -2.54 17.99
CA THR A 260 7.49 -3.37 16.89
C THR A 260 9.00 -3.32 16.73
N LEU A 261 9.71 -2.63 17.62
CA LEU A 261 11.17 -2.50 17.60
C LEU A 261 11.88 -3.72 18.20
N GLN A 262 11.27 -4.38 19.18
CA GLN A 262 11.79 -5.67 19.64
C GLN A 262 11.17 -6.78 18.78
N PRO A 263 11.97 -7.69 18.24
CA PRO A 263 11.44 -8.72 17.34
C PRO A 263 10.57 -9.74 18.07
N PHE A 264 9.75 -10.48 17.32
CA PHE A 264 8.86 -11.49 17.88
C PHE A 264 9.52 -12.87 18.04
N LEU A 265 10.57 -13.17 17.27
CA LEU A 265 11.25 -14.47 17.39
C LEU A 265 11.99 -14.53 18.73
N GLY A 266 11.59 -15.48 19.58
CA GLY A 266 12.07 -15.60 20.96
C GLY A 266 11.23 -14.87 22.01
N ASP A 267 10.27 -14.04 21.61
CA ASP A 267 9.29 -13.38 22.50
C ASP A 267 7.92 -13.25 21.82
N TRP A 268 7.33 -14.38 21.43
CA TRP A 268 6.01 -14.40 20.80
C TRP A 268 4.90 -13.83 21.69
N PRO A 269 4.77 -14.21 22.98
CA PRO A 269 3.72 -13.69 23.84
C PRO A 269 3.88 -12.18 24.08
N GLY A 270 5.11 -11.71 24.33
CA GLY A 270 5.37 -10.29 24.56
C GLY A 270 5.15 -9.46 23.30
N ALA A 271 5.52 -9.95 22.13
CA ALA A 271 5.25 -9.28 20.86
C ALA A 271 3.74 -9.16 20.56
N GLU A 272 2.96 -10.23 20.76
CA GLU A 272 1.50 -10.15 20.62
C GLU A 272 0.88 -9.18 21.64
N ALA A 273 1.29 -9.24 22.91
CA ALA A 273 0.78 -8.34 23.95
C ALA A 273 1.05 -6.88 23.62
N ARG A 274 2.27 -6.54 23.18
CA ARG A 274 2.65 -5.19 22.74
C ARG A 274 1.78 -4.70 21.58
N LEU A 275 1.61 -5.53 20.54
CA LEU A 275 0.78 -5.19 19.37
C LEU A 275 -0.70 -5.02 19.72
N ARG A 276 -1.27 -5.92 20.53
CA ARG A 276 -2.66 -5.82 21.01
C ARG A 276 -2.88 -4.56 21.84
N SER A 277 -1.90 -4.18 22.68
CA SER A 277 -1.96 -2.95 23.47
C SER A 277 -2.04 -1.69 22.59
N VAL A 278 -1.24 -1.63 21.52
CA VAL A 278 -1.34 -0.55 20.52
C VAL A 278 -2.69 -0.57 19.82
N LEU A 279 -3.15 -1.73 19.34
CA LEU A 279 -4.41 -1.86 18.60
C LEU A 279 -5.65 -1.62 19.46
N ALA A 280 -5.56 -1.75 20.79
CA ALA A 280 -6.63 -1.37 21.70
C ALA A 280 -6.81 0.15 21.78
N ARG A 281 -5.71 0.92 21.65
CA ARG A 281 -5.69 2.39 21.68
C ARG A 281 -5.90 3.01 20.30
N ALA A 282 -5.31 2.41 19.27
CA ALA A 282 -5.36 2.85 17.89
C ALA A 282 -5.77 1.69 16.96
N PRO A 283 -7.08 1.37 16.88
CA PRO A 283 -7.58 0.17 16.20
C PRO A 283 -7.30 0.11 14.69
N THR A 284 -7.01 1.25 14.08
CA THR A 284 -6.70 1.43 12.65
C THR A 284 -5.24 1.74 12.39
N ASN A 285 -4.35 1.71 13.39
CA ASN A 285 -2.92 1.96 13.16
C ASN A 285 -2.34 0.92 12.19
N PHE A 286 -1.88 1.39 11.02
CA PHE A 286 -1.48 0.52 9.93
C PHE A 286 -0.25 -0.34 10.26
N LEU A 287 0.80 0.26 10.85
CA LEU A 287 2.02 -0.48 11.21
C LEU A 287 1.71 -1.61 12.20
N ALA A 288 0.93 -1.33 13.25
CA ALA A 288 0.53 -2.34 14.22
C ALA A 288 -0.33 -3.45 13.59
N LEU A 289 -1.27 -3.11 12.70
CA LEU A 289 -2.08 -4.09 11.99
C LEU A 289 -1.23 -4.98 11.06
N ASP A 290 -0.27 -4.39 10.34
CA ASP A 290 0.62 -5.12 9.44
C ASP A 290 1.52 -6.08 10.20
N GLN A 291 2.16 -5.61 11.28
CA GLN A 291 3.03 -6.45 12.11
C GLN A 291 2.26 -7.51 12.88
N TYR A 292 1.03 -7.23 13.32
CA TYR A 292 0.16 -8.24 13.93
C TYR A 292 -0.29 -9.30 12.93
N THR A 293 -0.57 -8.89 11.70
CA THR A 293 -0.85 -9.81 10.59
C THR A 293 0.33 -10.77 10.35
N ILE A 294 1.56 -10.25 10.34
CA ILE A 294 2.78 -11.02 10.17
C ILE A 294 2.98 -11.99 11.34
N LEU A 295 2.87 -11.52 12.59
CA LEU A 295 3.05 -12.35 13.79
C LEU A 295 2.08 -13.53 13.78
N LEU A 296 0.79 -13.28 13.50
CA LEU A 296 -0.23 -14.34 13.49
C LEU A 296 0.07 -15.40 12.42
N GLN A 297 0.47 -15.01 11.21
CA GLN A 297 0.84 -15.97 10.17
C GLN A 297 2.15 -16.71 10.52
N ALA A 298 3.13 -16.00 11.07
CA ALA A 298 4.40 -16.55 11.52
C ALA A 298 4.26 -17.60 12.64
N ALA A 299 3.13 -17.59 13.35
CA ALA A 299 2.78 -18.60 14.35
C ALA A 299 1.71 -19.60 13.91
N GLY A 300 1.34 -19.61 12.62
CA GLY A 300 0.37 -20.56 12.05
C GLY A 300 -1.11 -20.23 12.31
N TYR A 301 -1.43 -19.04 12.82
CA TYR A 301 -2.81 -18.55 12.98
C TYR A 301 -3.27 -17.78 11.73
N ASN A 302 -3.33 -18.48 10.60
CA ASN A 302 -3.65 -17.92 9.28
C ASN A 302 -5.06 -17.30 9.22
N GLN A 303 -6.06 -17.86 9.88
CA GLN A 303 -7.44 -17.33 9.91
C GLN A 303 -7.52 -16.01 10.69
N GLU A 304 -6.83 -15.91 11.83
CA GLU A 304 -6.75 -14.65 12.58
C GLU A 304 -5.91 -13.62 11.82
N SER A 305 -4.81 -14.07 11.21
CA SER A 305 -4.00 -13.23 10.33
C SER A 305 -4.86 -12.64 9.20
N TRP A 306 -5.75 -13.42 8.56
CA TRP A 306 -6.71 -12.91 7.56
C TRP A 306 -7.53 -11.75 8.11
N THR A 307 -8.13 -11.93 9.29
CA THR A 307 -8.95 -10.89 9.93
C THR A 307 -8.16 -9.61 10.21
N ALA A 308 -6.92 -9.72 10.70
CA ALA A 308 -6.03 -8.57 10.88
C ALA A 308 -5.66 -7.88 9.56
N ASN A 309 -5.44 -8.65 8.50
CA ASN A 309 -5.11 -8.13 7.17
C ASN A 309 -6.27 -7.37 6.53
N GLU A 310 -7.50 -7.88 6.62
CA GLU A 310 -8.67 -7.16 6.11
C GLU A 310 -8.91 -5.84 6.87
N ARG A 311 -8.53 -5.77 8.15
CA ARG A 311 -8.49 -4.50 8.89
C ARG A 311 -7.40 -3.57 8.36
N ALA A 312 -6.20 -4.10 8.04
CA ALA A 312 -5.11 -3.31 7.44
C ALA A 312 -5.51 -2.74 6.07
N ILE A 313 -6.22 -3.52 5.23
CA ILE A 313 -6.77 -3.04 3.95
C ILE A 313 -7.78 -1.92 4.17
N ARG A 314 -8.68 -2.05 5.15
CA ARG A 314 -9.63 -0.96 5.45
C ARG A 314 -8.96 0.31 5.95
N ALA A 315 -7.84 0.18 6.69
CA ALA A 315 -7.07 1.32 7.18
C ALA A 315 -6.28 2.01 6.05
N GLU A 316 -5.64 1.24 5.17
CA GLU A 316 -4.85 1.75 4.04
C GLU A 316 -5.20 0.97 2.74
N PRO A 317 -6.33 1.29 2.08
CA PRO A 317 -6.82 0.52 0.92
C PRO A 317 -5.87 0.49 -0.27
N LEU A 318 -5.10 1.57 -0.43
CA LEU A 318 -4.12 1.74 -1.49
C LEU A 318 -2.72 1.30 -1.08
N SER A 319 -2.54 0.56 0.01
CA SER A 319 -1.22 -0.01 0.31
C SER A 319 -1.01 -1.33 -0.44
N PRO A 320 0.14 -1.57 -1.10
CA PRO A 320 0.45 -2.85 -1.72
C PRO A 320 0.70 -3.96 -0.68
N LEU A 321 1.12 -3.60 0.54
CA LEU A 321 1.58 -4.54 1.56
C LEU A 321 0.51 -5.51 2.06
N PRO A 322 -0.72 -5.13 2.38
CA PRO A 322 -1.76 -6.08 2.76
C PRO A 322 -2.41 -6.78 1.55
N GLN A 323 -2.25 -6.25 0.33
CA GLN A 323 -2.86 -6.81 -0.88
C GLN A 323 -2.15 -8.08 -1.34
N TYR A 324 -0.82 -8.09 -1.41
CA TYR A 324 -0.10 -9.32 -1.73
C TYR A 324 -0.31 -10.40 -0.64
N LYS A 325 -0.37 -9.99 0.64
CA LYS A 325 -0.65 -10.91 1.76
C LYS A 325 -2.04 -11.54 1.64
N ARG A 326 -3.03 -10.80 1.15
CA ARG A 326 -4.37 -11.31 0.85
C ARG A 326 -4.31 -12.41 -0.22
N ALA A 327 -3.57 -12.18 -1.31
CA ALA A 327 -3.37 -13.20 -2.35
C ALA A 327 -2.67 -14.46 -1.80
N LEU A 328 -1.58 -14.31 -1.05
CA LEU A 328 -0.89 -15.43 -0.43
C LEU A 328 -1.79 -16.19 0.56
N LYS A 329 -2.71 -15.51 1.24
CA LYS A 329 -3.70 -16.17 2.11
C LYS A 329 -4.71 -17.00 1.36
N HIS A 330 -5.19 -16.53 0.21
CA HIS A 330 -6.02 -17.36 -0.65
C HIS A 330 -5.31 -18.66 -1.04
N TRP A 331 -4.00 -18.58 -1.35
CA TRP A 331 -3.20 -19.78 -1.58
C TRP A 331 -3.07 -20.67 -0.34
N ILE A 332 -2.78 -20.09 0.83
CA ILE A 332 -2.72 -20.82 2.11
C ILE A 332 -4.04 -21.53 2.45
N PHE A 333 -5.17 -20.93 2.09
CA PHE A 333 -6.50 -21.51 2.30
C PHE A 333 -6.92 -22.50 1.20
N GLY A 334 -6.02 -22.90 0.31
CA GLY A 334 -6.31 -23.85 -0.77
C GLY A 334 -7.19 -23.27 -1.88
N ARG A 335 -7.13 -21.94 -2.11
CA ARG A 335 -7.92 -21.21 -3.12
C ARG A 335 -6.99 -20.53 -4.15
N PRO A 336 -6.25 -21.29 -4.98
CA PRO A 336 -5.27 -20.73 -5.91
C PRO A 336 -5.91 -19.77 -6.93
N ASP A 337 -7.11 -20.07 -7.44
CA ASP A 337 -7.79 -19.20 -8.41
C ASP A 337 -8.09 -17.80 -7.82
N GLN A 338 -8.50 -17.76 -6.54
CA GLN A 338 -8.70 -16.49 -5.83
C GLN A 338 -7.40 -15.78 -5.52
N ALA A 339 -6.32 -16.53 -5.29
CA ALA A 339 -4.99 -15.96 -5.12
C ALA A 339 -4.54 -15.26 -6.40
N ASP A 340 -4.78 -15.89 -7.56
CA ASP A 340 -4.45 -15.33 -8.87
C ASP A 340 -5.24 -14.06 -9.17
N LEU A 341 -6.57 -14.10 -9.02
CA LEU A 341 -7.43 -12.92 -9.20
C LEU A 341 -6.99 -11.75 -8.29
N THR A 342 -6.60 -12.06 -7.05
CA THR A 342 -6.20 -11.03 -6.09
C THR A 342 -4.83 -10.43 -6.44
N ILE A 343 -3.87 -11.26 -6.84
CA ILE A 343 -2.53 -10.77 -7.16
C ILE A 343 -2.46 -10.07 -8.52
N GLU A 344 -3.30 -10.48 -9.49
CA GLU A 344 -3.42 -9.82 -10.80
C GLU A 344 -3.91 -8.38 -10.63
N ARG A 345 -4.98 -8.17 -9.85
CA ARG A 345 -5.45 -6.82 -9.51
C ARG A 345 -4.38 -5.99 -8.78
N ALA A 346 -3.60 -6.62 -7.90
CA ALA A 346 -2.49 -5.94 -7.24
C ALA A 346 -1.37 -5.56 -8.23
N LEU A 347 -1.11 -6.38 -9.26
CA LEU A 347 -0.15 -6.07 -10.32
C LEU A 347 -0.64 -4.98 -11.28
N GLU A 348 -1.95 -4.84 -11.49
CA GLU A 348 -2.51 -3.70 -12.24
C GLU A 348 -2.16 -2.36 -11.56
N LEU A 349 -2.26 -2.31 -10.22
CA LEU A 349 -1.96 -1.13 -9.42
C LEU A 349 -0.46 -0.91 -9.17
N TRP A 350 0.28 -1.99 -8.95
CA TRP A 350 1.69 -1.96 -8.56
C TRP A 350 2.55 -2.97 -9.34
N PRO A 351 2.66 -2.83 -10.67
CA PRO A 351 3.23 -3.86 -11.55
C PRO A 351 4.68 -4.21 -11.23
N ARG A 352 5.44 -3.26 -10.68
CA ARG A 352 6.88 -3.44 -10.35
C ARG A 352 7.17 -3.43 -8.85
N HIS A 353 6.14 -3.47 -8.00
CA HIS A 353 6.35 -3.50 -6.55
C HIS A 353 6.94 -4.86 -6.14
N PRO A 354 8.12 -4.90 -5.49
CA PRO A 354 8.85 -6.16 -5.27
C PRO A 354 8.04 -7.25 -4.56
N ALA A 355 7.27 -6.91 -3.51
CA ALA A 355 6.50 -7.90 -2.77
C ALA A 355 5.29 -8.44 -3.55
N VAL A 356 4.66 -7.61 -4.39
CA VAL A 356 3.50 -7.99 -5.21
C VAL A 356 3.98 -8.91 -6.34
N TRP A 357 5.01 -8.47 -7.06
CA TRP A 357 5.63 -9.22 -8.14
C TRP A 357 6.18 -10.56 -7.65
N ASN A 358 6.93 -10.57 -6.53
CA ASN A 358 7.48 -11.80 -5.97
C ASN A 358 6.38 -12.77 -5.52
N SER A 359 5.26 -12.26 -4.99
CA SER A 359 4.12 -13.11 -4.62
C SER A 359 3.51 -13.79 -5.85
N ARG A 360 3.41 -13.11 -7.00
CA ARG A 360 2.98 -13.74 -8.25
C ARG A 360 3.95 -14.81 -8.73
N LEU A 361 5.25 -14.53 -8.70
CA LEU A 361 6.28 -15.53 -9.04
C LEU A 361 6.15 -16.78 -8.15
N MET A 362 6.04 -16.59 -6.84
CA MET A 362 5.86 -17.68 -5.88
C MET A 362 4.56 -18.47 -6.13
N LEU A 363 3.45 -17.78 -6.40
CA LEU A 363 2.18 -18.43 -6.72
C LEU A 363 2.33 -19.34 -7.93
N PHE A 364 2.94 -18.88 -9.03
CA PHE A 364 3.21 -19.75 -10.17
C PHE A 364 4.14 -20.91 -9.82
N ALA A 365 5.28 -20.64 -9.20
CA ALA A 365 6.31 -21.63 -8.91
C ALA A 365 5.80 -22.77 -8.01
N TYR A 366 5.02 -22.46 -6.97
CA TYR A 366 4.57 -23.41 -5.96
C TYR A 366 3.16 -23.98 -6.19
N THR A 367 2.57 -23.76 -7.36
CA THR A 367 1.27 -24.36 -7.73
C THR A 367 1.32 -25.12 -9.04
N GLY A 368 2.52 -25.62 -9.39
CA GLY A 368 2.71 -26.47 -10.58
C GLY A 368 2.76 -25.71 -11.91
N ARG A 369 2.85 -24.38 -11.88
CA ARG A 369 2.82 -23.52 -13.08
C ARG A 369 4.20 -22.97 -13.41
N GLY A 370 5.18 -23.87 -13.51
CA GLY A 370 6.58 -23.51 -13.70
C GLY A 370 6.88 -22.75 -14.98
N GLU A 371 6.26 -23.12 -16.11
CA GLU A 371 6.45 -22.39 -17.37
C GLU A 371 5.95 -20.94 -17.27
N ALA A 372 4.79 -20.74 -16.63
CA ALA A 372 4.28 -19.40 -16.35
C ALA A 372 5.22 -18.61 -15.41
N ALA A 373 5.79 -19.27 -14.39
CA ALA A 373 6.80 -18.65 -13.52
C ALA A 373 8.05 -18.21 -14.30
N LEU A 374 8.59 -19.07 -15.17
CA LEU A 374 9.76 -18.76 -16.00
C LEU A 374 9.46 -17.60 -16.97
N HIS A 375 8.32 -17.66 -17.67
CA HIS A 375 7.90 -16.60 -18.58
C HIS A 375 7.75 -15.26 -17.85
N PHE A 376 7.02 -15.26 -16.73
CA PHE A 376 6.80 -14.07 -15.90
C PHE A 376 8.10 -13.48 -15.37
N MET A 377 9.02 -14.32 -14.89
CA MET A 377 10.30 -13.82 -14.37
C MET A 377 11.15 -13.22 -15.49
N ASN A 378 11.09 -13.78 -16.71
CA ASN A 378 11.92 -13.38 -17.85
C ASN A 378 11.42 -12.14 -18.59
N ASP A 379 10.24 -11.61 -18.27
CA ASP A 379 9.82 -10.30 -18.74
C ASP A 379 10.54 -9.17 -18.00
N GLU A 380 11.64 -8.68 -18.59
CA GLU A 380 12.45 -7.59 -18.04
C GLU A 380 11.69 -6.25 -17.88
N ARG A 381 10.61 -6.03 -18.67
CA ARG A 381 9.81 -4.80 -18.59
C ARG A 381 9.00 -4.76 -17.31
N ALA A 382 8.45 -5.91 -16.92
CA ALA A 382 7.63 -6.08 -15.72
C ALA A 382 8.45 -6.35 -14.45
N ARG A 383 9.70 -6.83 -14.59
CA ARG A 383 10.57 -7.21 -13.48
C ARG A 383 10.94 -6.03 -12.54
N PRO A 384 10.93 -6.20 -11.20
CA PRO A 384 11.43 -5.21 -10.26
C PRO A 384 12.93 -4.96 -10.44
N ARG A 385 13.37 -3.71 -10.25
CA ARG A 385 14.79 -3.34 -10.44
C ARG A 385 15.78 -4.09 -9.54
N LEU A 386 15.33 -4.50 -8.35
CA LEU A 386 16.16 -5.22 -7.37
C LEU A 386 16.25 -6.72 -7.65
N PHE A 387 15.56 -7.25 -8.67
CA PHE A 387 15.66 -8.65 -9.04
C PHE A 387 16.95 -8.89 -9.83
N SER A 388 17.94 -9.48 -9.17
CA SER A 388 19.29 -9.66 -9.72
C SER A 388 19.38 -10.87 -10.67
N ALA A 389 20.45 -10.89 -11.47
CA ALA A 389 20.80 -12.08 -12.28
C ALA A 389 20.98 -13.31 -11.38
N GLU A 390 21.56 -13.14 -10.20
CA GLU A 390 21.69 -14.20 -9.20
C GLU A 390 20.32 -14.75 -8.74
N MET A 391 19.34 -13.89 -8.46
CA MET A 391 17.98 -14.34 -8.14
C MET A 391 17.35 -15.08 -9.33
N SER A 392 17.59 -14.59 -10.54
CA SER A 392 17.15 -15.25 -11.77
C SER A 392 17.71 -16.67 -11.87
N ASP A 393 19.03 -16.86 -11.71
CA ASP A 393 19.68 -18.18 -11.81
C ASP A 393 19.17 -19.16 -10.74
N TYR A 394 18.98 -18.65 -9.52
CA TYR A 394 18.38 -19.41 -8.42
C TYR A 394 16.96 -19.90 -8.79
N TRP A 395 16.12 -19.00 -9.29
CA TRP A 395 14.73 -19.33 -9.63
C TRP A 395 14.63 -20.26 -10.84
N HIS A 396 15.46 -20.09 -11.87
CA HIS A 396 15.50 -21.00 -13.02
C HIS A 396 15.77 -22.45 -12.58
N THR A 397 16.76 -22.65 -11.72
CA THR A 397 17.10 -24.00 -11.23
C THR A 397 16.01 -24.56 -10.31
N SER A 398 15.49 -23.74 -9.39
CA SER A 398 14.45 -24.17 -8.45
C SER A 398 13.14 -24.53 -9.15
N ILE A 399 12.70 -23.73 -10.12
CA ILE A 399 11.49 -23.99 -10.91
C ILE A 399 11.65 -25.23 -11.80
N ALA A 400 12.83 -25.45 -12.39
CA ALA A 400 13.10 -26.67 -13.16
C ALA A 400 12.92 -27.93 -12.30
N GLY A 401 13.47 -27.93 -11.08
CA GLY A 401 13.26 -29.02 -10.11
C GLY A 401 11.80 -29.22 -9.75
N LEU A 402 11.08 -28.15 -9.42
CA LEU A 402 9.66 -28.20 -9.03
C LEU A 402 8.75 -28.70 -10.15
N SER A 403 9.06 -28.35 -11.40
CA SER A 403 8.17 -28.59 -12.55
C SER A 403 8.45 -29.92 -13.24
N ARG A 404 9.73 -30.22 -13.51
CA ARG A 404 10.12 -31.43 -14.26
C ARG A 404 10.20 -32.66 -13.37
N ARG A 405 10.56 -32.47 -12.09
CA ARG A 405 10.67 -33.52 -11.06
C ARG A 405 11.52 -34.74 -11.46
N SER A 406 12.43 -34.61 -12.43
CA SER A 406 13.39 -35.68 -12.71
C SER A 406 14.43 -35.76 -11.59
N LYS A 407 14.97 -36.95 -11.32
CA LYS A 407 16.00 -37.14 -10.27
C LYS A 407 17.17 -36.17 -10.40
N SER A 408 17.62 -35.91 -11.63
CA SER A 408 18.73 -34.99 -11.92
C SER A 408 18.38 -33.53 -11.62
N GLU A 409 17.17 -33.08 -11.98
CA GLU A 409 16.73 -31.70 -11.73
C GLU A 409 16.46 -31.46 -10.25
N ILE A 410 15.91 -32.45 -9.54
CA ILE A 410 15.71 -32.40 -8.08
C ILE A 410 17.07 -32.28 -7.37
N GLU A 411 18.05 -33.12 -7.73
CA GLU A 411 19.41 -33.06 -7.17
C GLU A 411 20.07 -31.70 -7.42
N LYS A 412 19.95 -31.17 -8.63
CA LYS A 412 20.47 -29.84 -8.98
C LYS A 412 19.80 -28.74 -8.16
N ALA A 413 18.47 -28.78 -8.05
CA ALA A 413 17.71 -27.83 -7.25
C ALA A 413 18.08 -27.93 -5.76
N ARG A 414 18.23 -29.13 -5.19
CA ARG A 414 18.67 -29.31 -3.80
C ARG A 414 20.01 -28.64 -3.54
N ARG A 415 21.02 -28.92 -4.39
CA ARG A 415 22.36 -28.35 -4.25
C ARG A 415 22.35 -26.82 -4.33
N VAL A 416 21.63 -26.25 -5.30
CA VAL A 416 21.52 -24.79 -5.44
C VAL A 416 20.82 -24.18 -4.22
N ASN A 417 19.72 -24.78 -3.76
CA ASN A 417 18.97 -24.27 -2.61
C ASN A 417 19.80 -24.30 -1.32
N LEU A 418 20.55 -25.37 -1.06
CA LEU A 418 21.48 -25.45 0.08
C LEU A 418 22.60 -24.41 0.01
N ALA A 419 23.16 -24.17 -1.18
CA ALA A 419 24.23 -23.19 -1.36
C ALA A 419 23.72 -21.75 -1.15
N TYR A 420 22.58 -21.41 -1.75
CA TYR A 420 22.02 -20.06 -1.72
C TYR A 420 21.38 -19.71 -0.38
N ALA A 421 20.82 -20.69 0.34
CA ALA A 421 20.23 -20.45 1.65
C ALA A 421 21.19 -19.80 2.66
N LYS A 422 22.50 -19.98 2.47
CA LYS A 422 23.55 -19.41 3.33
C LYS A 422 23.89 -17.96 3.01
N ARG A 423 23.39 -17.41 1.90
CA ARG A 423 23.71 -16.07 1.39
C ARG A 423 22.83 -14.99 1.99
N SER A 424 21.51 -15.21 2.03
CA SER A 424 20.58 -14.23 2.59
C SER A 424 19.34 -14.89 3.21
N PRO A 425 18.67 -14.22 4.17
CA PRO A 425 17.38 -14.65 4.70
C PRO A 425 16.29 -14.86 3.65
N GLY A 426 16.31 -14.08 2.56
CA GLY A 426 15.40 -14.24 1.43
C GLY A 426 15.59 -15.59 0.75
N PHE A 427 16.83 -15.94 0.40
CA PHE A 427 17.15 -17.25 -0.18
C PHE A 427 16.84 -18.39 0.78
N ALA A 428 17.13 -18.26 2.08
CA ALA A 428 16.78 -19.29 3.06
C ALA A 428 15.27 -19.56 3.09
N THR A 429 14.46 -18.51 3.04
CA THR A 429 12.99 -18.61 3.06
C THR A 429 12.46 -19.38 1.84
N TRP A 430 12.91 -19.00 0.63
CA TRP A 430 12.55 -19.71 -0.61
C TRP A 430 13.09 -21.14 -0.61
N ALA A 431 14.32 -21.34 -0.13
CA ALA A 431 14.96 -22.64 -0.13
C ALA A 431 14.24 -23.66 0.76
N ILE A 432 13.80 -23.26 1.96
CA ILE A 432 12.97 -24.11 2.84
C ILE A 432 11.69 -24.56 2.13
N MET A 433 10.99 -23.63 1.46
CA MET A 433 9.75 -23.94 0.74
C MET A 433 10.01 -24.86 -0.45
N THR A 434 11.05 -24.58 -1.23
CA THR A 434 11.42 -25.35 -2.42
C THR A 434 11.85 -26.76 -2.05
N THR A 435 12.79 -26.95 -1.12
CA THR A 435 13.26 -28.30 -0.76
C THR A 435 12.15 -29.13 -0.10
N SER A 436 11.30 -28.52 0.72
CA SER A 436 10.10 -29.18 1.24
C SER A 436 9.19 -29.67 0.11
N MET A 437 8.85 -28.82 -0.87
CA MET A 437 7.94 -29.17 -1.97
C MET A 437 8.57 -30.16 -2.98
N LEU A 438 9.90 -30.23 -3.05
CA LEU A 438 10.60 -31.27 -3.79
C LEU A 438 10.54 -32.63 -3.08
N GLY A 439 10.29 -32.67 -1.77
CA GLY A 439 10.38 -33.87 -0.94
C GLY A 439 11.75 -34.09 -0.30
N GLU A 440 12.67 -33.13 -0.47
CA GLU A 440 14.03 -33.14 0.09
C GLU A 440 14.00 -32.65 1.54
N LEU A 441 13.30 -33.38 2.41
CA LEU A 441 13.01 -32.95 3.79
C LEU A 441 14.27 -32.76 4.63
N ASP A 442 15.30 -33.58 4.45
CA ASP A 442 16.58 -33.43 5.16
C ASP A 442 17.23 -32.07 4.85
N ALA A 443 17.26 -31.69 3.57
CA ALA A 443 17.75 -30.37 3.17
C ALA A 443 16.84 -29.24 3.70
N ALA A 444 15.52 -29.43 3.71
CA ALA A 444 14.59 -28.44 4.25
C ALA A 444 14.81 -28.18 5.74
N PHE A 445 14.97 -29.24 6.55
CA PHE A 445 15.25 -29.12 7.98
C PHE A 445 16.67 -28.63 8.27
N GLU A 446 17.67 -29.00 7.46
CA GLU A 446 19.03 -28.46 7.56
C GLU A 446 19.02 -26.94 7.38
N ILE A 447 18.36 -26.46 6.32
CA ILE A 447 18.25 -25.03 6.03
C ILE A 447 17.44 -24.33 7.13
N ALA A 448 16.30 -24.88 7.53
CA ALA A 448 15.47 -24.28 8.57
C ALA A 448 16.19 -24.20 9.92
N SER A 449 16.96 -25.22 10.28
CA SER A 449 17.77 -25.22 11.51
C SER A 449 18.93 -24.22 11.43
N GLY A 450 19.60 -24.13 10.28
CA GLY A 450 20.67 -23.16 10.05
C GLY A 450 20.14 -21.72 10.09
N TYR A 451 19.01 -21.48 9.43
CA TYR A 451 18.38 -20.18 9.33
C TYR A 451 17.75 -19.74 10.65
N LEU A 452 16.89 -20.56 11.29
CA LEU A 452 16.10 -20.14 12.44
C LEU A 452 16.82 -20.38 13.77
N LEU A 453 17.47 -21.54 13.93
CA LEU A 453 18.10 -21.96 15.19
C LEU A 453 19.61 -21.67 15.24
N ARG A 454 20.23 -21.28 14.12
CA ARG A 454 21.69 -21.19 13.95
C ARG A 454 22.42 -22.50 14.27
N ARG A 455 21.86 -23.63 13.85
CA ARG A 455 22.44 -24.97 14.07
C ARG A 455 22.74 -25.66 12.75
N GLY A 456 23.80 -26.46 12.74
CA GLY A 456 24.14 -27.32 11.61
C GLY A 456 24.93 -26.65 10.48
N PRO A 457 25.09 -27.34 9.34
CA PRO A 457 26.01 -26.95 8.27
C PRO A 457 25.49 -25.83 7.35
N SER A 458 24.20 -25.49 7.43
CA SER A 458 23.57 -24.40 6.68
C SER A 458 23.43 -23.09 7.46
N VAL A 459 24.23 -22.89 8.50
CA VAL A 459 24.36 -21.57 9.15
C VAL A 459 24.93 -20.57 8.13
N GLY A 460 24.11 -19.62 7.71
CA GLY A 460 24.47 -18.62 6.71
C GLY A 460 25.48 -17.57 7.21
N SER A 461 26.23 -17.00 6.26
CA SER A 461 27.10 -15.83 6.47
C SER A 461 26.28 -14.57 6.29
N LEU A 462 25.89 -13.91 7.38
CA LEU A 462 25.04 -12.71 7.36
C LEU A 462 25.74 -11.43 6.80
N LEU A 463 26.91 -11.52 6.16
CA LEU A 463 27.85 -10.39 6.14
C LEU A 463 28.66 -10.13 4.85
N LYS A 464 28.47 -10.83 3.73
CA LYS A 464 29.53 -10.82 2.69
C LYS A 464 29.46 -9.87 1.50
N ASP A 465 28.39 -9.12 1.23
CA ASP A 465 28.46 -8.08 0.19
C ASP A 465 27.43 -6.96 0.41
N SER A 466 27.89 -5.72 0.37
CA SER A 466 27.11 -4.49 0.60
C SER A 466 26.07 -4.19 -0.50
N ARG A 467 25.93 -5.10 -1.48
CA ARG A 467 25.04 -5.02 -2.65
C ARG A 467 23.75 -5.84 -2.53
N GLU A 468 23.65 -6.76 -1.57
CA GLU A 468 22.42 -7.52 -1.28
C GLU A 468 21.60 -6.88 -0.13
N MET A 469 20.30 -7.22 -0.01
CA MET A 469 19.44 -6.74 1.08
C MET A 469 19.99 -7.23 2.44
N PRO A 470 20.38 -6.35 3.37
CA PRO A 470 20.67 -6.76 4.73
C PRO A 470 19.35 -7.08 5.43
N ILE A 471 19.24 -8.27 6.04
CA ILE A 471 18.25 -8.52 7.08
C ILE A 471 18.97 -9.10 8.30
N ASN A 472 19.12 -8.19 9.26
CA ASN A 472 19.03 -8.29 10.71
C ASN A 472 19.89 -9.24 11.54
N ASP A 473 20.28 -8.67 12.69
CA ASP A 473 20.12 -9.27 14.01
C ASP A 473 19.20 -10.52 13.99
N HIS A 474 19.76 -11.63 14.48
CA HIS A 474 19.18 -12.98 14.60
C HIS A 474 17.67 -13.09 14.90
N ARG A 475 17.06 -12.07 15.50
CA ARG A 475 15.69 -12.06 16.02
C ARG A 475 14.61 -11.61 15.03
N TRP A 476 14.93 -10.98 13.91
CA TRP A 476 13.92 -10.47 12.95
C TRP A 476 13.59 -11.44 11.80
N ARG A 477 13.99 -12.70 11.93
CA ARG A 477 13.70 -13.74 10.95
C ARG A 477 12.20 -14.02 10.93
N ARG A 478 11.66 -14.22 9.74
CA ARG A 478 10.23 -14.45 9.55
C ARG A 478 9.99 -15.92 9.28
N THR A 479 9.00 -16.50 9.95
CA THR A 479 8.64 -17.93 9.88
C THR A 479 7.33 -18.16 9.11
N MET A 480 6.81 -17.12 8.44
CA MET A 480 5.56 -17.18 7.67
C MET A 480 5.58 -18.32 6.62
N ASN A 481 6.75 -18.59 6.03
CA ASN A 481 6.96 -19.65 5.04
C ASN A 481 6.71 -21.06 5.60
N LEU A 482 6.89 -21.29 6.91
CA LEU A 482 6.61 -22.57 7.58
C LEU A 482 5.12 -22.92 7.62
N PHE A 483 4.24 -21.95 7.33
CA PHE A 483 2.79 -22.09 7.37
C PHE A 483 2.13 -21.86 6.01
N THR A 484 2.81 -22.29 4.94
CA THR A 484 2.32 -22.25 3.54
C THR A 484 2.13 -23.66 2.97
N PRO A 485 1.36 -23.85 1.89
CA PRO A 485 1.20 -25.15 1.26
C PRO A 485 2.53 -25.81 0.85
N ALA A 486 3.53 -25.04 0.42
CA ALA A 486 4.84 -25.56 0.03
C ALA A 486 5.59 -26.29 1.17
N THR A 487 5.30 -25.94 2.43
CA THR A 487 5.89 -26.55 3.63
C THR A 487 4.99 -27.59 4.30
N ALA A 488 3.94 -28.07 3.61
CA ALA A 488 3.05 -29.10 4.15
C ALA A 488 3.76 -30.40 4.50
N ALA A 489 4.70 -30.86 3.64
CA ALA A 489 5.47 -32.08 3.89
C ALA A 489 6.35 -31.95 5.14
N MET A 490 6.97 -30.79 5.38
CA MET A 490 7.66 -30.52 6.64
C MET A 490 6.70 -30.61 7.83
N ARG A 491 5.52 -29.96 7.77
CA ARG A 491 4.56 -29.96 8.89
C ARG A 491 4.02 -31.35 9.26
N ALA A 492 4.04 -32.29 8.32
CA ALA A 492 3.67 -33.68 8.55
C ALA A 492 4.80 -34.52 9.18
N ASP A 493 6.04 -34.03 9.14
CA ASP A 493 7.22 -34.71 9.70
C ASP A 493 7.39 -34.37 11.20
N PRO A 494 7.68 -35.36 12.08
CA PRO A 494 7.86 -35.14 13.51
C PRO A 494 8.91 -34.07 13.87
N ARG A 495 9.97 -33.91 13.06
CA ARG A 495 11.03 -32.92 13.26
C ARG A 495 10.52 -31.48 13.22
N PHE A 496 9.34 -31.23 12.66
CA PHE A 496 8.75 -29.91 12.63
C PHE A 496 8.37 -29.38 14.01
N LEU A 497 7.93 -30.25 14.92
CA LEU A 497 7.66 -29.85 16.31
C LEU A 497 8.96 -29.46 17.02
N GLU A 498 10.04 -30.21 16.83
CA GLU A 498 11.35 -29.87 17.39
C GLU A 498 11.86 -28.51 16.89
N LEU A 499 11.66 -28.22 15.60
CA LEU A 499 11.96 -26.91 15.03
C LEU A 499 11.12 -25.81 15.70
N CYS A 500 9.81 -26.04 15.89
CA CYS A 500 8.89 -25.11 16.54
C CYS A 500 9.22 -24.88 18.02
N ASP A 501 9.64 -25.91 18.74
CA ASP A 501 10.13 -25.83 20.11
C ASP A 501 11.37 -24.93 20.18
N GLY A 502 12.33 -25.16 19.29
CA GLY A 502 13.59 -24.41 19.25
C GLY A 502 13.42 -22.91 18.95
N ILE A 503 12.32 -22.51 18.29
CA ILE A 503 11.98 -21.11 18.03
C ILE A 503 10.92 -20.56 19.01
N GLY A 504 10.48 -21.34 20.00
CA GLY A 504 9.54 -20.93 21.04
C GLY A 504 8.07 -20.88 20.62
N LEU A 505 7.71 -21.45 19.48
CA LEU A 505 6.30 -21.47 19.03
C LEU A 505 5.44 -22.42 19.86
N SER A 506 5.98 -23.57 20.30
CA SER A 506 5.20 -24.51 21.10
C SER A 506 4.83 -23.97 22.48
N ASP A 507 5.76 -23.30 23.17
CA ASP A 507 5.46 -22.57 24.41
C ASP A 507 4.41 -21.47 24.17
N TYR A 508 4.54 -20.74 23.07
CA TYR A 508 3.57 -19.72 22.70
C TYR A 508 2.16 -20.29 22.47
N TRP A 509 2.03 -21.39 21.73
CA TRP A 509 0.75 -22.08 21.51
C TRP A 509 0.16 -22.60 22.83
N ALA A 510 0.99 -23.18 23.70
CA ALA A 510 0.58 -23.66 25.02
C ALA A 510 0.04 -22.51 25.89
N ARG A 511 0.78 -21.40 26.00
CA ARG A 511 0.35 -20.22 26.77
C ARG A 511 -0.90 -19.57 26.21
N ARG A 512 -1.06 -19.57 24.89
CA ARG A 512 -2.25 -19.05 24.22
C ARG A 512 -3.47 -19.97 24.40
N GLY A 513 -3.28 -21.22 24.81
CA GLY A 513 -4.35 -22.21 24.97
C GLY A 513 -5.04 -22.54 23.65
N LYS A 514 -4.36 -22.33 22.52
CA LYS A 514 -4.91 -22.49 21.17
C LYS A 514 -3.89 -23.19 20.28
N LYS A 515 -4.35 -24.18 19.52
CA LYS A 515 -3.52 -24.83 18.49
C LYS A 515 -3.44 -23.98 17.21
N PRO A 516 -2.30 -23.98 16.50
CA PRO A 516 -2.18 -23.34 15.19
C PRO A 516 -3.07 -24.03 14.15
N ASP A 517 -3.46 -23.32 13.11
CA ASP A 517 -4.49 -23.75 12.16
C ASP A 517 -4.16 -25.07 11.45
N TYR A 518 -2.88 -25.34 11.20
CA TYR A 518 -2.44 -26.58 10.55
C TYR A 518 -2.70 -27.83 11.39
N GLN A 519 -2.82 -27.70 12.72
CA GLN A 519 -3.16 -28.81 13.62
C GLN A 519 -4.67 -28.99 13.80
N LEU A 520 -5.48 -28.11 13.21
CA LEU A 520 -6.95 -28.15 13.28
C LEU A 520 -7.57 -28.79 12.04
N GLN A 521 -6.80 -28.98 10.96
CA GLN A 521 -7.27 -29.66 9.76
C GLN A 521 -7.21 -31.18 9.98
N PRO A 522 -8.24 -31.95 9.61
CA PRO A 522 -8.18 -33.41 9.65
C PRO A 522 -7.06 -33.91 8.73
N ALA A 523 -6.35 -34.94 9.19
CA ALA A 523 -5.18 -35.54 8.53
C ALA A 523 -5.50 -36.10 7.14
#